data_AF-A0A3B0YIS3-F1
#
_entry.id   AF-A0A3B0YIS3-F1
#
_cell.length_a   1.000
_cell.length_b   1.000
_cell.length_c   1.000
_cell.angle_alpha   90.00
_cell.angle_beta   90.00
_cell.angle_gamma   90.00
#
_symmetry.space_group_name_H-M   'P 1'
#
loop_
_entity.id
_entity.type
_entity.pdbx_description
1 polymer ?
#
loop_
_entity_poly.entity_id
_entity_poly.type
_entity_poly.pdbx_seq_one_letter_code
_entity_poly.pdbx_strand_id
1 'polypeptide(L)' 'SAASQEATVNHVVVVNVGSQKVGFVVEQLVGQEEVVIKPLGAFLQGLAGFAGATITGDGRIALILDVPSLMKAYSSYL' A
#
# COMPACT_ATOMS: atom_id res chain seq x y z
N SER A 1 2.06 33.81 16.31
CA SER A 1 2.33 32.52 16.98
C SER A 1 2.90 31.60 15.91
N ALA A 2 4.20 31.32 15.98
CA ALA A 2 4.85 30.44 15.02
C ALA A 2 4.32 29.02 15.28
N ALA A 3 3.48 28.51 14.39
CA ALA A 3 3.09 27.11 14.41
C ALA A 3 4.36 26.29 14.19
N SER A 4 4.80 25.60 15.24
CA SER A 4 5.93 24.67 15.18
C SER A 4 5.57 23.58 14.18
N GLN A 5 6.27 23.56 13.06
CA GLN A 5 6.16 22.49 12.07
C GLN A 5 6.83 21.27 12.68
N GLU A 6 6.08 20.46 13.42
CA GLU A 6 6.56 19.16 13.89
C GLU A 6 6.90 18.33 12.66
N ALA A 7 8.18 17.93 12.55
CA ALA A 7 8.63 17.07 11.47
C ALA A 7 7.89 15.73 11.60
N THR A 8 6.93 15.47 10.70
CA THR A 8 6.27 14.17 10.62
C THR A 8 7.33 13.13 10.25
N VAL A 9 7.69 12.27 11.21
CA VAL A 9 8.60 11.15 10.95
C VAL A 9 7.85 10.15 10.08
N ASN A 10 8.11 10.19 8.78
CA ASN A 10 7.55 9.22 7.84
C ASN A 10 8.47 7.99 7.77
N HIS A 11 7.86 6.81 7.68
CA HIS A 11 8.57 5.56 7.43
C HIS A 11 8.68 5.30 5.92
N VAL A 12 9.68 4.53 5.50
CA VAL A 12 9.78 4.05 4.12
C VAL A 12 9.76 2.52 4.12
N VAL A 13 8.73 1.94 3.51
CA VAL A 13 8.65 0.50 3.25
C VAL A 13 9.39 0.21 1.96
N VAL A 14 10.49 -0.53 2.06
CA VAL A 14 11.32 -0.90 0.91
C VAL A 14 10.93 -2.30 0.43
N VAL A 15 10.47 -2.40 -0.82
CA VAL A 15 10.05 -3.66 -1.45
C VAL A 15 10.98 -3.96 -2.62
N ASN A 16 11.47 -5.20 -2.70
CA ASN A 16 12.21 -5.69 -3.85
C ASN A 16 11.26 -6.44 -4.78
N VAL A 17 11.21 -6.03 -6.05
CA VAL A 17 10.43 -6.69 -7.11
C VAL A 17 11.38 -7.08 -8.23
N GLY A 18 11.77 -8.36 -8.26
CA GLY A 18 12.83 -8.83 -9.15
C GLY A 18 14.14 -8.09 -8.87
N SER A 19 14.69 -7.40 -9.87
CA SER A 19 15.89 -6.56 -9.75
C SER A 19 15.61 -5.12 -9.36
N GLN A 20 14.34 -4.71 -9.27
CA GLN A 20 13.95 -3.35 -8.92
C GLN A 20 13.69 -3.21 -7.42
N LYS A 21 14.00 -2.03 -6.88
CA LYS A 21 13.69 -1.67 -5.49
C LYS A 21 12.76 -0.46 -5.50
N VAL A 22 11.68 -0.55 -4.73
CA VAL A 22 10.64 0.47 -4.63
C VAL A 22 10.50 0.88 -3.18
N GLY A 23 10.41 2.19 -2.92
CA GLY A 23 10.17 2.74 -1.60
C GLY A 23 8.78 3.35 -1.50
N PHE A 24 7.97 2.91 -0.55
CA PHE A 24 6.69 3.52 -0.21
C PHE A 24 6.85 4.37 1.04
N VAL A 25 6.65 5.68 0.92
CA VAL A 25 6.60 6.58 2.09
C VAL A 25 5.25 6.39 2.76
N VAL A 26 5.26 6.06 4.05
CA VAL A 26 4.06 5.82 4.86
C VAL A 26 4.14 6.58 6.16
N GLU A 27 2.98 6.96 6.70
CA GLU A 27 2.90 7.68 7.97
C GLU A 27 3.27 6.78 9.16
N GLN A 28 2.81 5.52 9.15
CA GLN A 28 3.00 4.60 10.26
C GLN A 28 3.05 3.14 9.82
N LEU A 29 3.73 2.31 10.61
CA LEU A 29 3.73 0.86 10.49
C LEU A 29 2.79 0.27 11.55
N VAL A 30 1.70 -0.35 11.12
CA VAL A 30 0.68 -0.91 12.04
C VAL A 30 1.13 -2.26 12.61
N GLY A 31 1.83 -3.07 11.83
CA GLY A 31 2.32 -4.39 12.23
C GLY A 31 2.27 -5.41 11.09
N GLN A 32 2.45 -6.70 11.44
CA GLN A 32 2.28 -7.83 10.54
C GLN A 32 1.06 -8.65 11.01
N GLU A 33 0.15 -8.96 10.10
CA GLU A 33 -1.06 -9.72 10.36
C GLU A 33 -1.26 -10.77 9.26
N GLU A 34 -1.77 -11.95 9.61
CA GLU A 34 -2.27 -12.91 8.63
C GLU A 34 -3.70 -12.56 8.27
N VAL A 35 -3.97 -12.33 6.99
CA VAL A 35 -5.25 -11.83 6.51
C VAL A 35 -5.81 -12.71 5.40
N VAL A 36 -7.14 -12.77 5.31
CA VAL A 36 -7.82 -13.35 4.16
C VAL A 36 -8.07 -12.25 3.13
N ILE A 37 -7.51 -12.42 1.93
CA ILE A 37 -7.76 -11.50 0.82
C ILE A 37 -9.14 -11.79 0.24
N LYS A 38 -9.99 -10.77 0.20
CA LYS A 38 -11.28 -10.79 -0.47
C LYS A 38 -11.15 -10.02 -1.80
N PRO A 39 -11.67 -10.55 -2.92
CA PRO A 39 -11.67 -9.83 -4.19
C PRO A 39 -12.39 -8.48 -4.06
N LEU A 40 -11.88 -7.46 -4.74
CA LEU A 40 -12.61 -6.21 -4.91
C LEU A 40 -13.89 -6.51 -5.72
N GLY A 41 -15.02 -5.94 -5.30
CA GLY A 41 -16.31 -6.19 -5.95
C GLY A 41 -16.29 -5.86 -7.45
N ALA A 42 -17.29 -6.33 -8.19
CA ALA A 42 -17.32 -6.28 -9.66
C ALA A 42 -16.96 -4.92 -10.29
N PHE A 43 -17.36 -3.81 -9.66
CA PHE A 43 -17.06 -2.45 -10.12
C PHE A 43 -15.57 -2.05 -10.04
N LEU A 44 -14.80 -2.74 -9.20
CA LEU A 44 -13.37 -2.49 -8.97
C LEU A 44 -12.52 -3.67 -9.47
N GLN A 45 -13.12 -4.61 -10.19
CA GLN A 45 -12.42 -5.75 -10.75
C GLN A 45 -11.40 -5.27 -11.78
N GLY A 46 -10.15 -5.69 -11.61
CA GLY A 46 -9.05 -5.30 -12.51
C GLY A 46 -8.47 -3.91 -12.24
N LEU A 47 -8.81 -3.26 -11.12
CA LEU A 47 -8.12 -2.05 -10.69
C LEU A 47 -6.62 -2.34 -10.50
N ALA A 48 -5.80 -1.70 -11.34
CA ALA A 48 -4.36 -1.96 -11.36
C ALA A 48 -3.71 -1.59 -10.02
N GLY A 49 -2.76 -2.43 -9.57
CA GLY A 49 -2.02 -2.21 -8.33
C GLY A 49 -2.68 -2.77 -7.06
N PHE A 50 -3.84 -3.41 -7.17
CA PHE A 50 -4.53 -4.02 -6.02
C PHE A 50 -4.86 -5.49 -6.25
N ALA A 51 -4.55 -6.33 -5.27
CA ALA A 51 -4.92 -7.75 -5.25
C ALA A 51 -6.32 -7.99 -4.66
N GLY A 52 -6.80 -7.07 -3.84
CA GLY A 52 -8.02 -7.28 -3.06
C GLY A 52 -8.14 -6.28 -1.91
N ALA A 53 -9.05 -6.61 -0.99
CA ALA A 53 -9.18 -5.96 0.31
C ALA A 53 -9.32 -7.01 1.41
N THR A 54 -9.14 -6.61 2.65
CA THR A 54 -9.46 -7.40 3.83
C THR A 54 -10.16 -6.54 4.86
N ILE A 55 -10.74 -7.18 5.86
CA ILE A 55 -11.29 -6.53 7.05
C ILE A 55 -10.32 -6.87 8.18
N THR A 56 -9.66 -5.87 8.75
CA THR A 56 -8.71 -6.03 9.86
C THR A 56 -9.45 -6.40 11.15
N GLY A 57 -8.71 -6.90 12.15
CA GLY A 57 -9.31 -7.30 13.45
C GLY A 57 -10.09 -6.19 14.18
N ASP A 58 -9.84 -4.91 13.85
CA ASP A 58 -10.55 -3.75 14.37
C ASP A 58 -11.70 -3.26 13.48
N GLY A 59 -12.05 -4.01 12.43
CA GLY A 59 -13.18 -3.76 11.56
C GLY A 59 -12.93 -2.76 10.42
N ARG A 60 -11.71 -2.22 10.28
CA ARG A 60 -11.35 -1.34 9.16
C ARG A 60 -11.15 -2.16 7.87
N ILE A 61 -11.36 -1.50 6.73
CA ILE A 61 -11.03 -2.08 5.42
C ILE A 61 -9.58 -1.73 5.09
N ALA A 62 -8.77 -2.74 4.82
CA ALA A 62 -7.41 -2.56 4.32
C ALA A 62 -7.31 -3.06 2.88
N LEU A 63 -6.76 -2.24 1.99
CA LEU A 63 -6.48 -2.63 0.61
C LEU A 63 -5.17 -3.42 0.55
N ILE A 64 -5.15 -4.50 -0.24
CA ILE A 64 -3.95 -5.30 -0.46
C ILE A 64 -3.31 -4.85 -1.77
N LEU A 65 -2.10 -4.29 -1.68
CA LEU A 65 -1.34 -3.84 -2.83
C LEU A 65 -0.69 -5.03 -3.57
N ASP A 66 -0.85 -5.06 -4.88
CA ASP A 66 -0.07 -5.90 -5.78
C ASP A 66 1.05 -5.04 -6.37
N VAL A 67 2.22 -5.06 -5.71
CA VAL A 67 3.36 -4.21 -6.07
C VAL A 67 3.85 -4.47 -7.51
N PRO A 68 4.00 -5.73 -7.99
CA PRO A 68 4.30 -5.99 -9.39
C PRO A 68 3.32 -5.34 -10.38
N SER A 69 2.01 -5.49 -10.20
CA SER A 69 1.05 -4.89 -11.15
C SER A 69 1.00 -3.36 -11.03
N LEU A 70 1.19 -2.83 -9.81
CA LEU A 70 1.33 -1.39 -9.57
C LEU A 70 2.53 -0.83 -10.36
N MET A 71 3.69 -1.47 -10.24
CA MET A 71 4.88 -1.08 -10.98
C MET A 71 4.66 -1.19 -12.49
N LYS A 72 3.99 -2.23 -12.99
CA LYS A 72 3.67 -2.33 -14.43
C LYS A 72 2.76 -1.18 -14.90
N ALA A 73 1.80 -0.77 -14.09
CA ALA A 73 0.86 0.30 -14.45
C ALA A 73 1.52 1.68 -14.48
N TYR A 74 2.50 1.93 -13.61
CA TYR A 74 3.06 3.27 -13.39
C TYR A 74 4.55 3.43 -13.74
N SER A 75 5.29 2.35 -14.02
CA SER A 75 6.70 2.43 -14.41
C SER A 75 6.91 3.14 -15.74
N SER A 76 5.91 3.22 -16.61
CA SER A 76 5.96 4.03 -17.84
C SER A 76 6.05 5.54 -17.57
N TYR A 77 5.76 5.97 -16.33
CA TYR A 77 5.79 7.36 -15.89
C TYR A 77 7.01 7.69 -14.99
N LEU A 78 7.89 6.71 -14.74
CA LEU A 78 9.13 6.84 -13.97
C LEU A 78 10.34 6.68 -14.88
#